data_AF-A0A943NZM4-F1
#
_entry.id   AF-A0A943NZM4-F1
#
_cell.length_a   1.000
_cell.length_b   1.000
_cell.length_c   1.000
_cell.angle_alpha   90.00
_cell.angle_beta   90.00
_cell.angle_gamma   90.00
#
_symmetry.space_group_name_H-M   'P 1'
#
loop_
_entity.id
_entity.type
_entity.pdbx_description
1 polymer ?
#
loop_
_entity_poly.entity_id
_entity_poly.type
_entity_poly.pdbx_seq_one_letter_code
_entity_poly.pdbx_strand_id
1 'polypeptide(L)'
;MNKTNIVILTCYFVLGIVLTAVGWLTDIDYYSTLLFATGVALAANAAANVIREYRNTRPENREEYEKKRKEQAINLKDERKVYLRYKAAYRTMQVSILGCFFGSSILAWFRANMIVVEILFIMAVVQYVVASLIYKYFCARL
;
A
#
# COMPACT_ATOMS: atom_id res chain seq x y z
N MET A 1 12.43 -21.58 1.72
CA MET A 1 11.33 -20.97 2.50
C MET A 1 11.93 -20.26 3.69
N ASN A 2 11.79 -18.93 3.78
CA ASN A 2 12.26 -18.20 4.97
C ASN A 2 11.25 -18.39 6.10
N LYS A 3 11.53 -19.29 7.04
CA LYS A 3 10.62 -19.65 8.14
C LYS A 3 10.20 -18.40 8.94
N THR A 4 11.09 -17.44 9.11
CA THR A 4 10.83 -16.18 9.82
C THR A 4 9.76 -15.32 9.11
N ASN A 5 9.80 -15.22 7.77
CA ASN A 5 8.82 -14.44 7.03
C ASN A 5 7.41 -15.02 7.13
N ILE A 6 7.29 -16.35 7.11
CA ILE A 6 5.99 -17.01 7.26
C ILE A 6 5.43 -16.79 8.66
N VAL A 7 6.25 -16.93 9.71
CA VAL A 7 5.82 -16.66 11.09
C VAL A 7 5.32 -15.22 11.23
N ILE A 8 6.06 -14.25 10.71
CA ILE A 8 5.67 -12.83 10.73
C ILE A 8 4.34 -12.62 10.00
N LEU A 9 4.17 -13.18 8.79
CA LEU A 9 2.94 -13.07 8.02
C LEU A 9 1.76 -13.73 8.72
N THR A 10 1.97 -14.88 9.36
CA THR A 10 0.93 -15.56 10.16
C THR A 10 0.55 -14.73 11.39
N CYS A 11 1.50 -14.07 12.06
CA CYS A 11 1.19 -13.13 13.15
C CYS A 11 0.33 -11.97 12.66
N TYR A 12 0.65 -11.36 11.51
CA TYR A 12 -0.18 -10.31 10.92
C TYR A 12 -1.58 -10.79 10.53
N PHE A 13 -1.69 -12.03 10.05
CA PHE A 13 -2.98 -12.63 9.73
C PHE A 13 -3.85 -12.79 10.97
N VAL A 14 -3.30 -13.33 12.06
CA VAL A 14 -4.01 -13.47 13.34
C VAL A 14 -4.41 -12.11 13.90
N LEU A 15 -3.51 -11.12 13.85
CA LEU A 15 -3.80 -9.77 14.30
C LEU A 15 -4.93 -9.11 13.49
N GLY A 16 -4.97 -9.35 12.17
CA GLY A 16 -6.07 -8.92 11.31
C GLY A 16 -7.42 -9.56 11.67
N ILE A 17 -7.43 -10.86 12.00
CA ILE A 17 -8.63 -11.55 12.47
C ILE A 17 -9.12 -10.97 13.79
N VAL A 18 -8.21 -10.73 14.74
CA VAL A 18 -8.56 -10.13 16.04
C VAL A 18 -9.18 -8.74 15.86
N LEU A 19 -8.56 -7.88 15.05
CA LEU A 19 -9.10 -6.55 14.75
C LEU A 19 -10.48 -6.61 14.09
N THR A 20 -10.67 -7.56 13.17
CA THR A 20 -11.96 -7.78 12.50
C THR A 20 -13.03 -8.20 13.49
N ALA A 21 -12.71 -9.14 14.39
CA ALA A 21 -13.62 -9.61 15.42
C ALA A 21 -13.97 -8.52 16.43
N VAL A 22 -12.98 -7.70 16.84
CA VAL A 22 -13.22 -6.54 17.71
C VAL A 22 -14.13 -5.54 17.02
N GLY A 23 -13.86 -5.19 15.76
CA GLY A 23 -14.71 -4.29 14.98
C GLY A 23 -16.15 -4.79 14.84
N TRP A 24 -16.35 -6.11 14.72
CA TRP A 24 -17.67 -6.73 14.69
C TRP A 24 -18.39 -6.73 16.05
N LEU A 25 -17.65 -6.90 17.15
CA LEU A 25 -18.20 -6.99 18.52
C LEU A 25 -18.50 -5.63 19.15
N THR A 26 -17.92 -4.55 18.64
CA THR A 26 -18.13 -3.19 19.15
C THR A 26 -19.26 -2.47 18.42
N ASP A 27 -20.23 -1.92 19.15
CA ASP A 27 -21.35 -1.12 18.61
C ASP A 27 -21.05 0.39 18.54
N ILE A 28 -19.81 0.78 18.26
CA ILE A 28 -19.44 2.19 18.08
C ILE A 28 -19.30 2.46 16.58
N ASP A 29 -20.39 2.84 15.90
CA ASP A 29 -20.55 2.93 14.42
C ASP A 29 -19.28 3.32 13.65
N TYR A 30 -18.63 4.42 14.00
CA TYR A 30 -17.43 4.90 13.29
C TYR A 30 -16.20 4.01 13.53
N TYR A 31 -15.96 3.62 14.78
CA TYR A 31 -14.77 2.86 15.16
C TYR A 31 -14.91 1.37 14.84
N SER A 32 -16.12 0.82 14.93
CA SER A 32 -16.44 -0.56 14.58
C SER A 32 -16.16 -0.82 13.11
N THR A 33 -16.68 0.06 12.24
CA THR A 33 -16.48 -0.01 10.78
C THR A 33 -14.99 0.15 10.42
N LEU A 34 -14.28 1.06 11.06
CA LEU A 34 -12.85 1.29 10.82
C LEU A 34 -12.00 0.08 11.25
N LEU A 35 -12.24 -0.46 12.44
CA LEU A 35 -11.53 -1.64 12.97
C LEU A 35 -11.81 -2.88 12.14
N PHE A 36 -13.06 -3.05 11.71
CA PHE A 36 -13.45 -4.14 10.82
C PHE A 36 -12.74 -4.04 9.47
N ALA A 37 -12.80 -2.88 8.80
CA ALA A 37 -12.18 -2.69 7.48
C ALA A 37 -10.65 -2.85 7.53
N THR A 38 -10.00 -2.31 8.56
CA THR A 38 -8.56 -2.44 8.75
C THR A 38 -8.15 -3.88 9.06
N GLY A 39 -8.90 -4.59 9.91
CA GLY A 39 -8.68 -6.00 10.21
C GLY A 39 -8.78 -6.89 8.96
N VAL A 40 -9.83 -6.69 8.15
CA VAL A 40 -10.04 -7.43 6.90
C VAL A 40 -8.92 -7.16 5.91
N ALA A 41 -8.53 -5.89 5.72
CA ALA A 41 -7.46 -5.52 4.81
C ALA A 41 -6.11 -6.15 5.23
N LEU A 42 -5.81 -6.14 6.52
CA LEU A 42 -4.59 -6.71 7.06
C LEU A 42 -4.56 -8.24 6.89
N ALA A 43 -5.67 -8.93 7.21
CA ALA A 43 -5.79 -10.37 7.05
C ALA A 43 -5.69 -10.79 5.57
N ALA A 44 -6.40 -10.10 4.66
CA ALA A 44 -6.34 -10.39 3.24
C ALA A 44 -4.92 -10.20 2.67
N ASN A 45 -4.23 -9.12 3.05
CA ASN A 45 -2.86 -8.87 2.62
C ASN A 45 -1.89 -9.94 3.14
N ALA A 46 -2.01 -10.34 4.41
CA ALA A 46 -1.18 -11.39 4.99
C ALA A 46 -1.41 -12.73 4.27
N ALA A 47 -2.67 -13.11 4.05
CA ALA A 47 -3.02 -14.34 3.33
C ALA A 47 -2.46 -14.37 1.90
N ALA A 48 -2.63 -13.28 1.13
CA ALA A 48 -2.10 -13.18 -0.22
C ALA A 48 -0.57 -13.35 -0.27
N ASN A 49 0.14 -12.79 0.72
CA ASN A 49 1.60 -12.92 0.82
C ASN A 49 2.03 -14.33 1.23
N VAL A 50 1.29 -15.01 2.13
CA VAL A 50 1.54 -16.42 2.47
C VAL A 50 1.38 -17.31 1.23
N ILE A 51 0.31 -17.12 0.46
CA ILE A 51 0.06 -17.87 -0.78
C ILE A 51 1.21 -17.65 -1.79
N ARG A 52 1.65 -16.39 -1.95
CA ARG A 52 2.75 -16.05 -2.85
C ARG A 52 4.06 -16.72 -2.43
N GLU A 53 4.41 -16.66 -1.15
CA GLU A 53 5.62 -17.29 -0.62
C GLU A 53 5.56 -18.81 -0.78
N TYR A 54 4.43 -19.42 -0.41
CA TYR A 54 4.22 -20.85 -0.56
C TYR A 54 4.38 -21.31 -2.01
N ARG A 55 3.73 -20.63 -2.97
CA ARG A 55 3.85 -20.94 -4.41
C ARG A 55 5.29 -20.86 -4.92
N ASN A 56 6.04 -19.87 -4.46
CA ASN A 56 7.44 -19.65 -4.90
C ASN A 56 8.42 -20.63 -4.25
N THR A 57 8.07 -21.22 -3.10
CA THR A 57 8.92 -22.17 -2.39
C THR A 57 8.74 -23.63 -2.82
N ARG A 58 7.74 -23.92 -3.67
CA ARG A 58 7.56 -25.24 -4.27
C ARG A 58 8.76 -25.61 -5.14
N PRO A 59 9.19 -26.90 -5.14
CA PRO A 59 10.37 -27.34 -5.88
C PRO A 59 10.26 -27.05 -7.38
N GLU A 60 9.06 -27.20 -7.96
CA GLU A 60 8.75 -26.93 -9.36
C GLU A 60 9.04 -25.48 -9.79
N ASN A 61 8.80 -24.50 -8.90
CA ASN A 61 8.93 -23.07 -9.22
C ASN A 61 10.23 -22.45 -8.69
N ARG A 62 11.05 -23.23 -7.97
CA ARG A 62 12.19 -22.69 -7.23
C ARG A 62 13.27 -22.14 -8.15
N GLU A 63 13.58 -22.86 -9.24
CA GLU A 63 14.57 -22.41 -10.22
C GLU A 63 14.13 -21.13 -10.93
N GLU A 64 12.86 -21.07 -11.34
CA GLU A 64 12.29 -19.87 -11.97
C GLU A 64 12.28 -18.68 -10.99
N TYR A 65 11.96 -18.94 -9.72
CA TYR A 65 11.99 -17.93 -8.66
C TYR A 65 13.41 -17.41 -8.39
N GLU A 66 14.42 -18.28 -8.37
CA GLU A 66 15.82 -17.88 -8.19
C GLU A 66 16.34 -17.07 -9.39
N LYS A 67 15.99 -17.44 -10.63
CA LYS A 67 16.28 -16.63 -11.82
C LYS A 67 15.64 -15.25 -11.72
N LYS A 68 14.34 -15.18 -11.41
CA LYS A 68 13.61 -13.92 -11.18
C LYS A 68 14.26 -13.06 -10.09
N ARG A 69 14.71 -13.65 -8.98
CA ARG A 69 15.41 -12.92 -7.92
C ARG A 69 16.73 -12.32 -8.39
N LYS A 70 17.53 -13.06 -9.16
CA LYS A 70 18.80 -12.56 -9.71
C LYS A 70 18.56 -11.40 -10.68
N GLU A 71 17.61 -11.54 -11.59
CA GLU A 71 17.22 -10.45 -12.51
C GLU A 71 16.68 -9.23 -11.77
N GLN A 72 15.87 -9.43 -10.72
CA GLN A 72 15.39 -8.33 -9.87
C GLN A 72 16.55 -7.60 -9.20
N ALA A 73 17.55 -8.31 -8.69
CA ALA A 73 18.72 -7.71 -8.06
C ALA A 73 19.54 -6.84 -9.04
N ILE A 74 19.67 -7.28 -10.29
CA ILE A 74 20.31 -6.50 -11.36
C ILE A 74 19.46 -5.27 -11.68
N ASN A 75 18.16 -5.46 -11.91
CA ASN A 75 17.23 -4.39 -12.24
C ASN A 75 17.07 -3.35 -11.12
N LEU A 76 17.30 -3.73 -9.87
CA LEU A 76 17.27 -2.82 -8.73
C LEU A 76 18.45 -1.83 -8.73
N LYS A 77 19.59 -2.25 -9.29
CA LYS A 77 20.81 -1.43 -9.38
C LYS A 77 20.95 -0.65 -10.69
N ASP A 78 20.22 -1.06 -11.73
CA ASP A 78 20.19 -0.38 -13.03
C ASP A 78 19.58 1.02 -12.92
N GLU A 79 20.41 2.06 -13.12
CA GLU A 79 20.05 3.47 -13.02
C GLU A 79 18.88 3.86 -13.93
N ARG A 80 18.82 3.31 -15.16
CA ARG A 80 17.72 3.60 -16.10
C ARG A 80 16.40 3.10 -15.55
N LYS A 81 16.38 1.90 -14.98
CA LYS A 81 15.18 1.31 -14.37
C LYS A 81 14.80 2.02 -13.09
N VAL A 82 15.78 2.48 -12.32
CA VAL A 82 15.57 3.30 -11.12
C VAL A 82 14.87 4.61 -11.49
N TYR A 83 15.36 5.33 -12.49
CA TYR A 83 14.71 6.55 -12.99
C TYR A 83 13.27 6.29 -13.45
N LEU A 84 13.03 5.23 -14.25
CA LEU A 84 11.69 4.88 -14.71
C LEU A 84 10.74 4.54 -13.57
N ARG A 85 11.20 3.88 -12.50
CA ARG A 85 10.39 3.59 -11.30
C ARG A 85 9.99 4.87 -10.58
N TYR A 86 10.92 5.81 -10.37
CA TYR A 86 10.59 7.08 -9.72
C TYR A 86 9.63 7.92 -10.56
N LYS A 87 9.81 7.93 -11.88
CA LYS A 87 8.88 8.60 -12.80
C LYS A 87 7.49 7.97 -12.77
N ALA A 88 7.40 6.64 -12.77
CA ALA A 88 6.14 5.92 -12.63
C ALA A 88 5.46 6.22 -11.29
N ALA A 89 6.21 6.16 -10.18
CA ALA A 89 5.72 6.49 -8.84
C ALA A 89 5.19 7.92 -8.76
N TYR A 90 5.90 8.88 -9.34
CA TYR A 90 5.47 10.27 -9.42
C TYR A 90 4.17 10.41 -10.22
N ARG A 91 4.05 9.73 -11.38
CA ARG A 91 2.80 9.72 -12.17
C ARG A 91 1.63 9.09 -11.40
N THR A 92 1.85 8.00 -10.69
CA THR A 92 0.78 7.38 -9.88
C THR A 92 0.35 8.29 -8.73
N MET A 93 1.29 8.99 -8.08
CA MET A 93 0.94 9.97 -7.05
C MET A 93 0.14 11.14 -7.63
N GLN A 94 0.43 11.59 -8.85
CA GLN A 94 -0.40 12.61 -9.53
C GLN A 94 -1.85 12.15 -9.70
N VAL A 95 -2.08 10.90 -10.06
CA VAL A 95 -3.44 10.33 -10.17
C VAL A 95 -4.13 10.31 -8.80
N SER A 96 -3.42 9.93 -7.73
CA SER A 96 -3.96 9.95 -6.36
C SER A 96 -4.34 11.37 -5.91
N ILE A 97 -3.51 12.37 -6.20
CA ILE A 97 -3.78 13.79 -5.89
C ILE A 97 -5.05 14.25 -6.60
N LEU A 98 -5.19 13.92 -7.90
CA LEU A 98 -6.41 14.22 -8.64
C LEU A 98 -7.62 13.53 -8.02
N GLY A 99 -7.49 12.27 -7.62
CA GLY A 99 -8.54 11.52 -6.91
C GLY A 99 -8.98 12.21 -5.62
N CYS A 100 -8.04 12.68 -4.79
CA CYS A 100 -8.34 13.42 -3.56
C CYS A 100 -9.04 14.76 -3.86
N PHE A 101 -8.62 15.48 -4.89
CA PHE A 101 -9.20 16.77 -5.28
C PHE A 101 -10.61 16.64 -5.86
N PHE A 102 -10.83 15.67 -6.74
CA PHE A 102 -12.18 15.36 -7.25
C PHE A 102 -13.08 14.82 -6.15
N GLY A 103 -12.54 13.94 -5.28
CA GLY A 103 -13.27 13.40 -4.14
C GLY A 103 -13.73 14.49 -3.18
N SER A 104 -12.85 15.43 -2.81
CA SER A 104 -13.22 16.56 -1.95
C SER A 104 -14.27 17.47 -2.62
N SER A 105 -14.15 17.72 -3.93
CA SER A 105 -15.12 18.53 -4.68
C SER A 105 -16.52 17.88 -4.72
N ILE A 106 -16.58 16.57 -4.96
CA ILE A 106 -17.84 15.81 -4.95
C ILE A 106 -18.47 15.83 -3.55
N LEU A 107 -17.66 15.57 -2.50
CA LEU A 107 -18.13 15.62 -1.11
C LEU A 107 -18.66 17.00 -0.72
N ALA A 108 -18.03 18.07 -1.20
CA ALA A 108 -18.51 19.44 -0.98
C ALA A 108 -19.88 19.67 -1.65
N TRP A 109 -20.09 19.17 -2.87
CA TRP A 109 -21.38 19.25 -3.56
C TRP A 109 -22.50 18.51 -2.83
N PHE A 110 -22.20 17.34 -2.27
CA PHE A 110 -23.16 16.56 -1.46
C PHE A 110 -23.37 17.12 -0.04
N ARG A 111 -22.80 18.29 0.28
CA ARG A 111 -22.84 18.90 1.63
C ARG A 111 -22.40 17.92 2.72
N ALA A 112 -21.39 17.12 2.44
CA ALA A 112 -20.74 16.28 3.44
C ALA A 112 -20.06 17.15 4.52
N ASN A 113 -19.66 16.53 5.63
CA ASN A 113 -18.99 17.23 6.72
C ASN A 113 -17.76 18.00 6.21
N MET A 114 -17.72 19.33 6.45
CA MET A 114 -16.64 20.19 5.98
C MET A 114 -15.25 19.75 6.45
N ILE A 115 -15.15 19.17 7.65
CA ILE A 115 -13.89 18.65 8.18
C ILE A 115 -13.32 17.56 7.26
N VAL A 116 -14.17 16.68 6.73
CA VAL A 116 -13.74 15.59 5.83
C VAL A 116 -13.25 16.15 4.50
N VAL A 117 -13.95 17.15 3.97
CA VAL A 117 -13.57 17.85 2.73
C VAL A 117 -12.22 18.56 2.90
N GLU A 118 -12.02 19.29 3.99
CA GLU A 118 -10.77 19.98 4.31
C GLU A 118 -9.60 19.01 4.48
N ILE A 119 -9.79 17.91 5.22
CA ILE A 119 -8.75 16.89 5.40
C ILE A 119 -8.33 16.31 4.04
N LEU A 120 -9.28 15.96 3.17
CA LEU A 120 -8.97 15.43 1.84
C LEU A 120 -8.21 16.44 0.98
N PHE A 121 -8.56 17.72 1.08
CA PHE A 121 -7.88 18.78 0.35
C PHE A 121 -6.44 19.00 0.86
N ILE A 122 -6.26 19.09 2.17
CA ILE A 122 -4.93 19.20 2.80
C ILE A 122 -4.06 18.00 2.42
N MET A 123 -4.63 16.79 2.47
CA MET A 123 -3.94 15.57 2.06
C MET A 123 -3.47 15.63 0.60
N ALA A 124 -4.28 16.16 -0.31
CA ALA A 124 -3.87 16.35 -1.71
C ALA A 124 -2.67 17.30 -1.84
N VAL A 125 -2.68 18.42 -1.11
CA VAL A 125 -1.58 19.40 -1.10
C VAL A 125 -0.32 18.78 -0.52
N VAL A 126 -0.41 18.10 0.62
CA VAL A 126 0.73 17.42 1.24
C VAL A 126 1.32 16.36 0.30
N GLN A 127 0.47 15.55 -0.33
CA GLN A 127 0.91 14.56 -1.31
C GLN A 127 1.66 15.21 -2.48
N TYR A 128 1.18 16.35 -2.99
CA TYR A 128 1.85 17.09 -4.05
C TYR A 128 3.23 17.60 -3.63
N VAL A 129 3.34 18.22 -2.45
CA VAL A 129 4.61 18.74 -1.93
C VAL A 129 5.60 17.59 -1.71
N VAL A 130 5.17 16.51 -1.08
CA VAL A 130 6.04 15.33 -0.84
C VAL A 130 6.48 14.69 -2.15
N ALA A 131 5.55 14.47 -3.09
CA ALA A 131 5.87 13.86 -4.38
C ALA A 131 6.88 14.70 -5.18
N SER A 132 6.72 16.03 -5.19
CA SER A 132 7.62 16.93 -5.90
C SER A 132 9.00 17.03 -5.24
N LEU A 133 9.07 17.08 -3.91
CA LEU A 133 10.34 17.05 -3.16
C LEU A 133 11.11 15.75 -3.40
N ILE A 134 10.43 14.61 -3.26
CA ILE A 134 11.02 13.29 -3.50
C ILE A 134 11.55 13.19 -4.92
N TYR A 135 10.72 13.53 -5.92
CA TYR A 135 11.12 13.45 -7.32
C TYR A 135 12.30 14.36 -7.63
N LYS A 136 12.31 15.60 -7.10
CA LYS A 136 13.43 16.54 -7.29
C LYS A 136 14.71 16.05 -6.62
N TYR A 137 14.63 15.54 -5.40
CA TYR A 137 15.78 15.01 -4.68
C TYR A 137 16.40 13.80 -5.40
N PHE A 138 15.58 12.87 -5.90
CA PHE A 138 16.08 11.70 -6.63
C PHE A 138 16.62 12.07 -8.02
N CYS A 139 15.96 12.95 -8.77
CA CYS A 139 16.47 13.44 -10.06
C CYS A 139 17.75 14.28 -9.93
N ALA A 140 18.04 14.87 -8.78
CA ALA A 140 19.28 15.61 -8.55
C ALA A 140 20.47 14.70 -8.19
N ARG A 141 20.21 13.42 -7.87
CA ARG A 141 21.22 12.45 -7.39
C ARG A 141 21.48 11.30 -8.37
N LEU A 142 20.62 11.15 -9.38
CA LEU A 142 20.77 10.29 -10.56
C LEU A 142 21.45 11.08 -11.67
#